data_AF-A0A4Q4TC82-F1
#
_entry.id   AF-A0A4Q4TC82-F1
#
_cell.length_a   1.000
_cell.length_b   1.000
_cell.length_c   1.000
_cell.angle_alpha   90.00
_cell.angle_beta   90.00
_cell.angle_gamma   90.00
#
_symmetry.space_group_name_H-M   'P 1'
#
loop_
_entity.id
_entity.type
_entity.pdbx_description
1 polymer ?
#
loop_
_entity_poly.entity_id
_entity_poly.type
_entity_poly.pdbx_seq_one_letter_code
_entity_poly.pdbx_strand_id
1 'polypeptide(L)'
;MSKVQKLPVELELATSAHVKYIQSLDTRKDEYEYWLTEHLRLNGLYWGLTALHLLRRPDALPRDQTIDFIISCQHDSGGFGAAPGHDAHMLYTVSAVQILALLDAFGELEKRGKGKARVGKFIADLQNRETGVFAGDEWGEEDTRFLYGALNALSLLGLLDLVDVGKAVDYIVACANFDGGYGVSPGAESHSGQIFTCVAALSIAGRLDVVNVEKLGGWLSERQVPGGGLNGRPEKKEDVCYSWWVLSSLEMIGRAHWIDRDSLVSFILRCQDTESGGISDQPGNMVDVYHTCFGIAGLSILGYDGLDPVDPVYCLPKSTTERILGKRK
;
A
#
# COMPACT_ATOMS: atom_id res chain seq x y z
N MET A 1 29.90 4.85 6.28
CA MET A 1 29.94 3.38 6.01
C MET A 1 29.86 2.67 7.35
N SER A 2 28.64 2.49 7.84
CA SER A 2 28.37 1.71 9.06
C SER A 2 28.66 0.25 8.75
N LYS A 3 29.50 -0.40 9.57
CA LYS A 3 29.69 -1.85 9.52
C LYS A 3 28.37 -2.46 10.00
N VAL A 4 27.49 -2.81 9.06
CA VAL A 4 26.38 -3.72 9.36
C VAL A 4 27.01 -4.97 9.93
N GLN A 5 26.85 -5.17 11.23
CA GLN A 5 27.13 -6.44 11.89
C GLN A 5 26.36 -7.47 11.06
N LYS A 6 27.05 -8.44 10.44
CA LYS A 6 26.36 -9.50 9.68
C LYS A 6 25.34 -10.10 10.62
N LEU A 7 24.06 -9.92 10.29
CA LEU A 7 22.98 -10.58 10.99
C LEU A 7 23.24 -12.10 10.92
N PRO A 8 22.84 -12.88 11.94
CA PRO A 8 22.78 -14.33 11.83
C PRO A 8 22.13 -14.74 10.51
N VAL A 9 22.55 -15.87 9.92
CA VAL A 9 21.98 -16.35 8.62
C VAL A 9 20.46 -16.49 8.69
N GLU A 10 19.95 -16.95 9.83
CA GLU A 10 18.51 -17.00 10.16
C GLU A 10 17.79 -15.63 10.21
N LEU A 11 18.54 -14.52 10.19
CA LEU A 11 18.04 -13.14 10.08
C LEU A 11 18.49 -12.49 8.77
N GLU A 12 18.74 -13.28 7.72
CA GLU A 12 18.81 -12.79 6.34
C GLU A 12 17.43 -12.93 5.66
N LEU A 13 17.13 -12.04 4.72
CA LEU A 13 15.86 -12.08 3.97
C LEU A 13 15.82 -13.29 3.03
N ALA A 14 14.86 -14.19 3.22
CA ALA A 14 14.67 -15.43 2.46
C ALA A 14 14.03 -15.20 1.08
N THR A 15 14.67 -14.35 0.27
CA THR A 15 14.18 -13.88 -1.04
C THR A 15 13.69 -15.01 -1.93
N SER A 16 14.46 -16.10 -2.08
CA SER A 16 14.08 -17.24 -2.92
C SER A 16 12.84 -17.97 -2.41
N ALA A 17 12.65 -18.06 -1.10
CA ALA A 17 11.46 -18.66 -0.50
C ALA A 17 10.24 -17.77 -0.73
N HIS A 18 10.37 -16.46 -0.51
CA HIS A 18 9.28 -15.49 -0.73
C HIS A 18 8.81 -15.45 -2.18
N VAL A 19 9.73 -15.53 -3.16
CA VAL A 19 9.35 -15.60 -4.58
C VAL A 19 8.55 -16.87 -4.87
N LYS A 20 8.98 -18.03 -4.36
CA LYS A 20 8.25 -19.30 -4.53
C LYS A 20 6.88 -19.26 -3.85
N TYR A 21 6.79 -18.68 -2.66
CA TYR A 21 5.55 -18.47 -1.94
C TYR A 21 4.55 -17.67 -2.78
N ILE A 22 4.96 -16.52 -3.32
CA ILE A 22 4.06 -15.68 -4.14
C ILE A 22 3.62 -16.41 -5.40
N GLN A 23 4.52 -17.18 -6.04
CA GLN A 23 4.19 -17.98 -7.23
C GLN A 23 3.18 -19.11 -6.94
N SER A 24 3.11 -19.62 -5.71
CA SER A 24 2.22 -20.73 -5.34
C SER A 24 0.81 -20.30 -4.92
N LEU A 25 0.58 -18.99 -4.72
CA LEU A 25 -0.72 -18.49 -4.23
C LEU A 25 -1.88 -18.79 -5.18
N ASP A 26 -1.64 -18.88 -6.50
CA ASP A 26 -2.70 -19.19 -7.49
C ASP A 26 -2.75 -20.68 -7.88
N THR A 27 -1.92 -21.56 -7.30
CA THR A 27 -1.82 -22.95 -7.80
C THR A 27 -2.83 -23.92 -7.21
N ARG A 28 -3.46 -23.57 -6.08
CA ARG A 28 -4.30 -24.48 -5.27
C ARG A 28 -5.80 -24.36 -5.56
N LYS A 29 -6.17 -24.37 -6.86
CA LYS A 29 -7.55 -24.10 -7.33
C LYS A 29 -8.57 -25.17 -6.96
N ASP A 30 -8.09 -26.33 -6.54
CA ASP A 30 -8.84 -27.48 -6.05
C ASP A 30 -9.15 -27.42 -4.54
N GLU A 31 -8.53 -26.50 -3.80
CA GLU A 31 -8.75 -26.32 -2.36
C GLU A 31 -9.91 -25.37 -2.06
N TYR A 32 -10.65 -25.62 -0.99
CA TYR A 32 -11.79 -24.79 -0.59
C TYR A 32 -11.35 -23.36 -0.19
N GLU A 33 -10.20 -23.26 0.46
CA GLU A 33 -9.57 -22.03 0.90
C GLU A 33 -9.27 -21.06 -0.26
N TYR A 34 -8.97 -21.58 -1.45
CA TYR A 34 -8.75 -20.77 -2.66
C TYR A 34 -10.01 -20.03 -3.12
N TRP A 35 -11.18 -20.64 -2.90
CA TRP A 35 -12.47 -20.04 -3.25
C TRP A 35 -12.97 -19.11 -2.14
N LEU A 36 -12.70 -19.42 -0.88
CA LEU A 36 -13.02 -18.53 0.24
C LEU A 36 -12.27 -17.19 0.18
N THR A 37 -11.10 -17.17 -0.43
CA THR A 37 -10.24 -15.97 -0.55
C THR A 37 -10.47 -15.19 -1.85
N GLU A 38 -11.53 -15.52 -2.61
CA GLU A 38 -11.83 -14.86 -3.89
C GLU A 38 -11.96 -13.33 -3.76
N HIS A 39 -12.59 -12.86 -2.67
CA HIS A 39 -12.76 -11.44 -2.33
C HIS A 39 -11.43 -10.68 -2.05
N LEU A 40 -10.29 -11.37 -2.03
CA LEU A 40 -8.96 -10.80 -1.83
C LEU A 40 -8.08 -10.84 -3.09
N ARG A 41 -8.48 -11.55 -4.15
CA ARG A 41 -7.57 -11.95 -5.24
C ARG A 41 -6.85 -10.78 -5.91
N LEU A 42 -7.59 -9.75 -6.35
CA LEU A 42 -6.98 -8.61 -7.03
C LEU A 42 -5.98 -7.86 -6.13
N ASN A 43 -6.35 -7.63 -4.86
CA ASN A 43 -5.43 -6.99 -3.91
C ASN A 43 -4.24 -7.89 -3.58
N GLY A 44 -4.46 -9.19 -3.42
CA GLY A 44 -3.42 -10.20 -3.22
C GLY A 44 -2.39 -10.24 -4.35
N LEU A 45 -2.87 -10.12 -5.59
CA LEU A 45 -2.02 -10.01 -6.77
C LEU A 45 -1.20 -8.72 -6.76
N TYR A 46 -1.79 -7.58 -6.35
CA TYR A 46 -1.05 -6.32 -6.18
C TYR A 46 0.05 -6.45 -5.13
N TRP A 47 -0.27 -7.00 -3.96
CA TRP A 47 0.70 -7.20 -2.87
C TRP A 47 1.84 -8.14 -3.30
N GLY A 48 1.52 -9.27 -3.92
CA GLY A 48 2.50 -10.21 -4.43
C GLY A 48 3.39 -9.61 -5.51
N LEU A 49 2.81 -8.93 -6.50
CA LEU A 49 3.57 -8.33 -7.59
C LEU A 49 4.47 -7.19 -7.10
N THR A 50 3.98 -6.36 -6.18
CA THR A 50 4.78 -5.29 -5.56
C THR A 50 5.98 -5.87 -4.82
N ALA A 51 5.76 -6.89 -3.99
CA ALA A 51 6.84 -7.60 -3.29
C ALA A 51 7.87 -8.17 -4.27
N LEU A 52 7.44 -8.82 -5.35
CA LEU A 52 8.34 -9.38 -6.37
C LEU A 52 9.18 -8.32 -7.07
N HIS A 53 8.60 -7.17 -7.40
CA HIS A 53 9.34 -6.06 -7.99
C HIS A 53 10.38 -5.50 -7.00
N LEU A 54 10.01 -5.29 -5.73
CA LEU A 54 10.96 -4.82 -4.71
C LEU A 54 12.09 -5.82 -4.45
N LEU A 55 11.82 -7.13 -4.59
CA LEU A 55 12.81 -8.22 -4.52
C LEU A 55 13.65 -8.37 -5.80
N ARG A 56 13.55 -7.46 -6.79
CA ARG A 56 14.25 -7.52 -8.09
C ARG A 56 13.92 -8.76 -8.91
N ARG A 57 12.68 -9.23 -8.82
CA ARG A 57 12.14 -10.39 -9.54
C ARG A 57 10.85 -10.05 -10.30
N PRO A 58 10.84 -9.01 -11.14
CA PRO A 58 9.63 -8.55 -11.83
C PRO A 58 9.02 -9.62 -12.76
N ASP A 59 9.84 -10.50 -13.33
CA ASP A 59 9.42 -11.55 -14.27
C ASP A 59 8.95 -12.85 -13.58
N ALA A 60 8.78 -12.85 -12.26
CA ALA A 60 8.40 -14.07 -11.52
C ALA A 60 6.94 -14.50 -11.76
N LEU A 61 6.07 -13.60 -12.23
CA LEU A 61 4.70 -13.91 -12.62
C LEU A 61 4.50 -13.65 -14.13
N PRO A 62 3.65 -14.44 -14.81
CA PRO A 62 3.39 -14.28 -16.24
C PRO A 62 2.61 -13.00 -16.54
N ARG A 63 3.32 -11.96 -17.00
CA ARG A 63 2.78 -10.62 -17.28
C ARG A 63 1.43 -10.61 -18.00
N ASP A 64 1.31 -11.30 -19.12
CA ASP A 64 0.09 -11.23 -19.93
C ASP A 64 -1.10 -11.91 -19.24
N GLN A 65 -0.88 -13.03 -18.54
CA GLN A 65 -1.93 -13.68 -17.75
C GLN A 65 -2.38 -12.80 -16.57
N THR A 66 -1.43 -12.08 -15.96
CA THR A 66 -1.73 -11.08 -14.92
C THR A 66 -2.63 -9.97 -15.48
N ILE A 67 -2.31 -9.44 -16.67
CA ILE A 67 -3.13 -8.41 -17.32
C ILE A 67 -4.51 -8.95 -17.70
N ASP A 68 -4.59 -10.17 -18.24
CA ASP A 68 -5.84 -10.82 -18.60
C ASP A 68 -6.78 -10.93 -17.38
N PHE A 69 -6.24 -11.36 -16.24
CA PHE A 69 -6.98 -11.41 -14.99
C PHE A 69 -7.49 -10.03 -14.57
N ILE A 70 -6.63 -9.01 -14.57
CA ILE A 70 -7.03 -7.64 -14.20
C ILE A 70 -8.15 -7.11 -15.09
N ILE A 71 -8.04 -7.26 -16.41
CA ILE A 71 -9.08 -6.80 -17.34
C ILE A 71 -10.40 -7.56 -17.12
N SER A 72 -10.35 -8.87 -16.81
CA SER A 72 -11.56 -9.64 -16.50
C SER A 72 -12.26 -9.23 -15.20
N CYS A 73 -11.58 -8.49 -14.31
CA CYS A 73 -12.17 -7.93 -13.10
C CYS A 73 -12.83 -6.54 -13.34
N GLN A 74 -12.77 -5.99 -14.56
CA GLN A 74 -13.26 -4.64 -14.84
C GLN A 74 -14.78 -4.59 -15.06
N HIS A 75 -15.47 -3.87 -14.18
CA HIS A 75 -16.93 -3.68 -14.21
C HIS A 75 -17.38 -2.61 -15.22
N ASP A 76 -18.65 -2.61 -15.62
CA ASP A 76 -19.24 -1.65 -16.58
C ASP A 76 -19.22 -0.20 -16.11
N SER A 77 -19.19 0.01 -14.79
CA SER A 77 -18.96 1.33 -14.20
C SER A 77 -17.59 1.91 -14.57
N GLY A 78 -16.60 1.06 -14.88
CA GLY A 78 -15.21 1.43 -15.14
C GLY A 78 -14.25 1.02 -14.02
N GLY A 79 -14.76 0.86 -12.79
CA GLY A 79 -14.01 0.33 -11.65
C GLY A 79 -13.72 -1.17 -11.77
N PHE A 80 -12.99 -1.70 -10.80
CA PHE A 80 -12.61 -3.12 -10.73
C PHE A 80 -13.18 -3.74 -9.46
N GLY A 81 -13.54 -5.03 -9.56
CA GLY A 81 -13.92 -5.87 -8.42
C GLY A 81 -12.79 -6.78 -7.95
N ALA A 82 -13.02 -7.53 -6.87
CA ALA A 82 -12.03 -8.43 -6.28
C ALA A 82 -11.58 -9.57 -7.21
N ALA A 83 -12.51 -10.04 -8.04
CA ALA A 83 -12.38 -11.13 -9.00
C ALA A 83 -13.45 -10.94 -10.10
N PRO A 84 -13.40 -11.71 -11.21
CA PRO A 84 -14.40 -11.60 -12.27
C PRO A 84 -15.83 -11.79 -11.76
N GLY A 85 -16.72 -10.86 -12.12
CA GLY A 85 -18.13 -10.88 -11.71
C GLY A 85 -18.41 -10.26 -10.34
N HIS A 86 -17.40 -9.75 -9.62
CA HIS A 86 -17.59 -9.01 -8.38
C HIS A 86 -17.87 -7.53 -8.63
N ASP A 87 -18.57 -6.89 -7.69
CA ASP A 87 -18.89 -5.47 -7.74
C ASP A 87 -17.63 -4.60 -7.74
N ALA A 88 -17.71 -3.47 -8.44
CA ALA A 88 -16.61 -2.51 -8.46
C ALA A 88 -16.49 -1.78 -7.13
N HIS A 89 -15.25 -1.67 -6.64
CA HIS A 89 -14.96 -0.96 -5.40
C HIS A 89 -13.63 -0.19 -5.52
N MET A 90 -13.51 0.91 -4.77
CA MET A 90 -12.34 1.79 -4.76
C MET A 90 -11.05 1.00 -4.51
N LEU A 91 -11.03 0.14 -3.49
CA LEU A 91 -9.82 -0.59 -3.10
C LEU A 91 -9.27 -1.47 -4.24
N TYR A 92 -10.13 -2.25 -4.89
CA TYR A 92 -9.70 -3.11 -6.00
C TYR A 92 -9.34 -2.28 -7.23
N THR A 93 -10.05 -1.19 -7.49
CA THR A 93 -9.75 -0.26 -8.58
C THR A 93 -8.34 0.32 -8.45
N VAL A 94 -7.95 0.71 -7.24
CA VAL A 94 -6.61 1.25 -6.96
C VAL A 94 -5.55 0.18 -7.16
N SER A 95 -5.74 -1.01 -6.61
CA SER A 95 -4.80 -2.12 -6.83
C SER A 95 -4.68 -2.49 -8.31
N ALA A 96 -5.76 -2.42 -9.10
CA ALA A 96 -5.71 -2.66 -10.54
C ALA A 96 -4.85 -1.60 -11.25
N VAL A 97 -5.05 -0.32 -10.92
CA VAL A 97 -4.25 0.79 -11.47
C VAL A 97 -2.77 0.64 -11.08
N GLN A 98 -2.48 0.24 -9.85
CA GLN A 98 -1.11 0.00 -9.37
C GLN A 98 -0.45 -1.20 -10.09
N ILE A 99 -1.18 -2.30 -10.33
CA ILE A 99 -0.67 -3.43 -11.11
C ILE A 99 -0.39 -3.02 -12.56
N LEU A 100 -1.30 -2.27 -13.19
CA LEU A 100 -1.08 -1.75 -14.54
C LEU A 100 0.11 -0.79 -14.61
N ALA A 101 0.35 -0.01 -13.55
CA ALA A 101 1.53 0.82 -13.40
C ALA A 101 2.82 -0.03 -13.27
N LEU A 102 2.83 -1.08 -12.44
CA LEU A 102 3.97 -2.00 -12.29
C LEU A 102 4.37 -2.65 -13.61
N LEU A 103 3.38 -3.11 -14.38
CA LEU A 103 3.59 -3.88 -15.62
C LEU A 103 3.76 -3.02 -16.87
N ASP A 104 3.77 -1.70 -16.73
CA ASP A 104 3.69 -0.74 -17.85
C ASP A 104 2.58 -1.10 -18.85
N ALA A 105 1.38 -1.34 -18.32
CA ALA A 105 0.28 -1.96 -19.03
C ALA A 105 -0.94 -1.03 -19.20
N PHE A 106 -0.79 0.27 -18.96
CA PHE A 106 -1.88 1.23 -19.21
C PHE A 106 -2.35 1.24 -20.67
N GLY A 107 -1.48 0.95 -21.64
CA GLY A 107 -1.89 0.78 -23.04
C GLY A 107 -2.82 -0.42 -23.26
N GLU A 108 -2.71 -1.47 -22.44
CA GLU A 108 -3.60 -2.64 -22.52
C GLU A 108 -4.98 -2.33 -21.92
N LEU A 109 -5.05 -1.47 -20.91
CA LEU A 109 -6.33 -0.94 -20.40
C LEU A 109 -7.09 -0.17 -21.49
N GLU A 110 -6.40 0.58 -22.34
CA GLU A 110 -7.01 1.30 -23.46
C GLU A 110 -7.47 0.37 -24.59
N LYS A 111 -6.67 -0.65 -24.94
CA LYS A 111 -6.97 -1.54 -26.06
C LYS A 111 -8.01 -2.61 -25.74
N ARG A 112 -7.96 -3.14 -24.51
CA ARG A 112 -8.64 -4.38 -24.12
C ARG A 112 -9.64 -4.18 -22.99
N GLY A 113 -9.43 -3.15 -22.17
CA GLY A 113 -10.35 -2.74 -21.11
C GLY A 113 -11.26 -1.60 -21.55
N LYS A 114 -11.74 -0.84 -20.57
CA LYS A 114 -12.65 0.31 -20.75
C LYS A 114 -11.92 1.66 -20.80
N GLY A 115 -10.59 1.65 -20.86
CA GLY A 115 -9.74 2.85 -20.93
C GLY A 115 -9.61 3.62 -19.61
N LYS A 116 -8.58 4.46 -19.51
CA LYS A 116 -8.29 5.25 -18.30
C LYS A 116 -9.42 6.21 -17.95
N ALA A 117 -10.06 6.81 -18.97
CA ALA A 117 -11.13 7.78 -18.78
C ALA A 117 -12.32 7.20 -18.02
N ARG A 118 -12.67 5.92 -18.27
CA ARG A 118 -13.76 5.24 -17.56
C ARG A 118 -13.40 4.97 -16.10
N VAL A 119 -12.16 4.56 -15.84
CA VAL A 119 -11.64 4.37 -14.47
C VAL A 119 -11.65 5.69 -13.71
N GLY A 120 -11.13 6.76 -14.32
CA GLY A 120 -11.10 8.10 -13.72
C GLY A 120 -12.50 8.63 -13.43
N LYS A 121 -13.47 8.42 -14.34
CA LYS A 121 -14.87 8.78 -14.11
C LYS A 121 -15.48 8.02 -12.93
N PHE A 122 -15.29 6.70 -12.86
CA PHE A 122 -15.77 5.90 -11.73
C PHE A 122 -15.27 6.47 -10.39
N ILE A 123 -13.97 6.73 -10.28
CA ILE A 123 -13.36 7.30 -9.07
C ILE A 123 -13.93 8.69 -8.76
N ALA A 124 -14.05 9.55 -9.78
CA ALA A 124 -14.53 10.92 -9.60
C ALA A 124 -16.01 11.00 -9.20
N ASP A 125 -16.84 10.06 -9.66
CA ASP A 125 -18.25 9.97 -9.28
C ASP A 125 -18.43 9.58 -7.80
N LEU A 126 -17.44 8.92 -7.19
CA LEU A 126 -17.45 8.55 -5.77
C LEU A 126 -17.03 9.69 -4.83
N GLN A 127 -16.62 10.86 -5.36
CA GLN A 127 -16.31 12.00 -4.52
C GLN A 127 -17.60 12.65 -3.99
N ASN A 128 -17.72 12.74 -2.67
CA ASN A 128 -18.73 13.57 -2.04
C ASN A 128 -18.46 15.05 -2.34
N ARG A 129 -19.37 15.66 -3.10
CA ARG A 129 -19.22 17.05 -3.57
C ARG A 129 -19.39 18.09 -2.47
N GLU A 130 -19.96 17.72 -1.33
CA GLU A 130 -20.10 18.62 -0.19
C GLU A 130 -18.83 18.61 0.66
N THR A 131 -18.42 17.41 1.11
CA THR A 131 -17.35 17.23 2.09
C THR A 131 -15.96 17.03 1.49
N GLY A 132 -15.85 16.50 0.27
CA GLY A 132 -14.58 16.20 -0.40
C GLY A 132 -14.02 14.80 -0.18
N VAL A 133 -14.58 14.03 0.76
CA VAL A 133 -14.23 12.61 0.97
C VAL A 133 -14.75 11.73 -0.18
N PHE A 134 -14.33 10.48 -0.21
CA PHE A 134 -14.72 9.51 -1.23
C PHE A 134 -15.43 8.32 -0.61
N ALA A 135 -16.45 7.84 -1.31
CA ALA A 135 -17.06 6.56 -1.01
C ALA A 135 -16.23 5.38 -1.57
N GLY A 136 -16.39 4.20 -0.98
CA GLY A 136 -15.80 2.95 -1.47
C GLY A 136 -16.48 2.44 -2.73
N ASP A 137 -17.80 2.62 -2.82
CA ASP A 137 -18.67 2.19 -3.92
C ASP A 137 -19.98 3.00 -3.92
N GLU A 138 -20.97 2.54 -4.68
CA GLU A 138 -22.28 3.18 -4.82
C GLU A 138 -23.14 3.16 -3.54
N TRP A 139 -22.76 2.40 -2.51
CA TRP A 139 -23.49 2.28 -1.25
C TRP A 139 -23.08 3.32 -0.20
N GLY A 140 -22.01 4.09 -0.46
CA GLY A 140 -21.73 5.33 0.24
C GLY A 140 -20.94 5.22 1.56
N GLU A 141 -20.25 4.10 1.83
CA GLU A 141 -19.26 4.08 2.93
C GLU A 141 -18.13 5.05 2.61
N GLU A 142 -17.90 6.04 3.47
CA GLU A 142 -16.83 7.04 3.32
C GLU A 142 -15.69 6.81 4.32
N ASP A 143 -14.45 6.91 3.85
CA ASP A 143 -13.24 6.66 4.65
C ASP A 143 -12.04 7.40 4.04
N THR A 144 -11.10 7.84 4.89
CA THR A 144 -9.79 8.38 4.46
C THR A 144 -8.98 7.39 3.60
N ARG A 145 -9.18 6.08 3.73
CA ARG A 145 -8.67 5.01 2.85
C ARG A 145 -9.11 5.21 1.40
N PHE A 146 -10.39 5.51 1.17
CA PHE A 146 -10.92 5.71 -0.17
C PHE A 146 -10.49 7.05 -0.75
N LEU A 147 -10.34 8.06 0.10
CA LEU A 147 -9.78 9.36 -0.30
C LEU A 147 -8.35 9.19 -0.83
N TYR A 148 -7.47 8.54 -0.06
CA TYR A 148 -6.12 8.23 -0.52
C TYR A 148 -6.14 7.37 -1.79
N GLY A 149 -6.97 6.32 -1.80
CA GLY A 149 -7.13 5.45 -2.96
C GLY A 149 -7.46 6.23 -4.23
N ALA A 150 -8.45 7.12 -4.16
CA ALA A 150 -8.85 7.97 -5.26
C ALA A 150 -7.70 8.85 -5.77
N LEU A 151 -7.02 9.58 -4.88
CA LEU A 151 -5.90 10.44 -5.28
C LEU A 151 -4.71 9.63 -5.80
N ASN A 152 -4.43 8.45 -5.24
CA ASN A 152 -3.39 7.54 -5.71
C ASN A 152 -3.65 7.12 -7.16
N ALA A 153 -4.82 6.53 -7.42
CA ALA A 153 -5.16 6.04 -8.74
C ALA A 153 -5.27 7.17 -9.77
N LEU A 154 -5.97 8.26 -9.45
CA LEU A 154 -6.09 9.41 -10.35
C LEU A 154 -4.74 10.05 -10.66
N SER A 155 -3.84 10.13 -9.68
CA SER A 155 -2.48 10.63 -9.91
C SER A 155 -1.69 9.74 -10.86
N LEU A 156 -1.70 8.42 -10.67
CA LEU A 156 -1.03 7.47 -11.58
C LEU A 156 -1.63 7.47 -12.99
N LEU A 157 -2.92 7.77 -13.11
CA LEU A 157 -3.61 7.90 -14.39
C LEU A 157 -3.39 9.26 -15.07
N GLY A 158 -2.93 10.27 -14.34
CA GLY A 158 -2.81 11.66 -14.82
C GLY A 158 -4.16 12.38 -14.91
N LEU A 159 -5.10 12.07 -14.01
CA LEU A 159 -6.51 12.50 -14.04
C LEU A 159 -6.97 13.15 -12.72
N LEU A 160 -6.05 13.76 -11.95
CA LEU A 160 -6.39 14.44 -10.69
C LEU A 160 -7.35 15.62 -10.89
N ASP A 161 -7.39 16.20 -12.09
CA ASP A 161 -8.28 17.30 -12.47
C ASP A 161 -9.77 16.92 -12.49
N LEU A 162 -10.11 15.62 -12.43
CA LEU A 162 -11.49 15.14 -12.37
C LEU A 162 -12.16 15.34 -11.00
N VAL A 163 -11.39 15.66 -9.97
CA VAL A 163 -11.86 15.75 -8.58
C VAL A 163 -11.48 17.07 -7.93
N ASP A 164 -12.23 17.45 -6.89
CA ASP A 164 -11.91 18.61 -6.07
C ASP A 164 -10.86 18.24 -5.03
N VAL A 165 -9.59 18.41 -5.40
CA VAL A 165 -8.45 18.13 -4.51
C VAL A 165 -8.44 19.08 -3.31
N GLY A 166 -8.92 20.33 -3.47
CA GLY A 166 -8.99 21.30 -2.39
C GLY A 166 -9.91 20.84 -1.26
N LYS A 167 -11.12 20.40 -1.61
CA LYS A 167 -12.06 19.83 -0.62
C LYS A 167 -11.55 18.54 0.01
N ALA A 168 -10.88 17.68 -0.74
CA ALA A 168 -10.26 16.48 -0.18
C ALA A 168 -9.21 16.84 0.88
N VAL A 169 -8.41 17.88 0.64
CA VAL A 169 -7.44 18.41 1.62
C VAL A 169 -8.16 18.99 2.85
N ASP A 170 -9.22 19.78 2.66
CA ASP A 170 -10.00 20.35 3.76
C ASP A 170 -10.60 19.25 4.66
N TYR A 171 -11.08 18.16 4.06
CA TYR A 171 -11.57 16.98 4.81
C TYR A 171 -10.47 16.31 5.62
N ILE A 172 -9.27 16.10 5.04
CA ILE A 172 -8.12 15.54 5.78
C ILE A 172 -7.74 16.43 6.96
N VAL A 173 -7.74 17.76 6.77
CA VAL A 173 -7.46 18.72 7.84
C VAL A 173 -8.48 18.58 8.97
N ALA A 174 -9.76 18.33 8.66
CA ALA A 174 -10.79 18.06 9.66
C ALA A 174 -10.63 16.70 10.37
N CYS A 175 -9.93 15.73 9.77
CA CYS A 175 -9.59 14.45 10.41
C CYS A 175 -8.40 14.54 11.39
N ALA A 176 -7.66 15.66 11.42
CA ALA A 176 -6.52 15.83 12.30
C ALA A 176 -6.96 15.94 13.77
N ASN A 177 -6.31 15.18 14.64
CA ASN A 177 -6.62 15.12 16.06
C ASN A 177 -5.67 15.99 16.91
N PHE A 178 -6.09 16.24 18.15
CA PHE A 178 -5.30 16.98 19.13
C PHE A 178 -3.97 16.30 19.48
N ASP A 179 -3.74 15.04 19.12
CA ASP A 179 -2.49 14.31 19.35
C ASP A 179 -1.54 14.35 18.14
N GLY A 180 -1.93 15.04 17.07
CA GLY A 180 -1.18 15.16 15.82
C GLY A 180 -1.46 14.05 14.82
N GLY A 181 -2.16 12.97 15.22
CA GLY A 181 -2.58 11.89 14.34
C GLY A 181 -3.85 12.22 13.56
N TYR A 182 -4.31 11.24 12.78
CA TYR A 182 -5.50 11.32 11.94
C TYR A 182 -6.38 10.10 12.14
N GLY A 183 -7.69 10.32 12.19
CA GLY A 183 -8.70 9.27 12.25
C GLY A 183 -9.29 8.93 10.89
N VAL A 184 -10.18 7.93 10.88
CA VAL A 184 -10.94 7.50 9.69
C VAL A 184 -11.88 8.58 9.13
N SER A 185 -12.34 9.46 10.02
CA SER A 185 -13.23 10.58 9.75
C SER A 185 -13.02 11.65 10.84
N PRO A 186 -13.55 12.88 10.67
CA PRO A 186 -13.43 13.94 11.68
C PRO A 186 -13.90 13.47 13.06
N GLY A 187 -13.02 13.60 14.05
CA GLY A 187 -13.26 13.21 15.44
C GLY A 187 -13.05 11.72 15.78
N ALA A 188 -12.69 10.88 14.80
CA ALA A 188 -12.35 9.48 15.06
C ALA A 188 -10.95 9.32 15.66
N GLU A 189 -10.71 8.21 16.36
CA GLU A 189 -9.42 7.88 17.00
C GLU A 189 -8.26 7.87 15.98
N SER A 190 -7.12 8.44 16.38
CA SER A 190 -5.88 8.38 15.60
C SER A 190 -5.41 6.94 15.40
N HIS A 191 -5.14 6.56 14.15
CA HIS A 191 -4.69 5.21 13.79
C HIS A 191 -3.57 5.28 12.75
N SER A 192 -2.47 4.54 12.92
CA SER A 192 -1.31 4.59 12.02
C SER A 192 -1.66 4.34 10.54
N GLY A 193 -2.61 3.43 10.27
CA GLY A 193 -3.11 3.19 8.91
C GLY A 193 -3.88 4.38 8.32
N GLN A 194 -4.64 5.12 9.14
CA GLN A 194 -5.39 6.31 8.67
C GLN A 194 -4.50 7.54 8.57
N ILE A 195 -3.47 7.61 9.40
CA ILE A 195 -2.39 8.59 9.26
C ILE A 195 -1.70 8.41 7.90
N PHE A 196 -1.34 7.18 7.53
CA PHE A 196 -0.73 6.92 6.23
C PHE A 196 -1.59 7.45 5.09
N THR A 197 -2.89 7.11 5.07
CA THR A 197 -3.78 7.51 3.98
C THR A 197 -3.89 9.04 3.91
N CYS A 198 -4.04 9.73 5.04
CA CYS A 198 -4.07 11.19 5.10
C CYS A 198 -2.76 11.83 4.61
N VAL A 199 -1.60 11.39 5.12
CA VAL A 199 -0.30 11.99 4.80
C VAL A 199 0.09 11.69 3.34
N ALA A 200 -0.20 10.50 2.84
CA ALA A 200 0.04 10.14 1.44
C ALA A 200 -0.86 10.96 0.51
N ALA A 201 -2.16 11.12 0.82
CA ALA A 201 -3.06 11.98 0.07
C ALA A 201 -2.58 13.44 0.04
N LEU A 202 -2.14 13.99 1.18
CA LEU A 202 -1.54 15.33 1.25
C LEU A 202 -0.24 15.42 0.44
N SER A 203 0.58 14.37 0.41
CA SER A 203 1.79 14.30 -0.42
C SER A 203 1.47 14.36 -1.91
N ILE A 204 0.42 13.65 -2.35
CA ILE A 204 -0.07 13.71 -3.73
C ILE A 204 -0.62 15.10 -4.06
N ALA A 205 -1.35 15.71 -3.13
CA ALA A 205 -1.92 17.05 -3.30
C ALA A 205 -0.87 18.18 -3.23
N GLY A 206 0.39 17.89 -2.86
CA GLY A 206 1.42 18.89 -2.63
C GLY A 206 1.12 19.79 -1.42
N ARG A 207 0.40 19.24 -0.42
CA ARG A 207 -0.10 19.96 0.76
C ARG A 207 0.44 19.45 2.09
N LEU A 208 1.67 18.94 2.10
CA LEU A 208 2.33 18.56 3.36
C LEU A 208 2.56 19.76 4.32
N ASP A 209 2.42 20.99 3.84
CA ASP A 209 2.49 22.22 4.65
C ASP A 209 1.46 22.28 5.79
N VAL A 210 0.33 21.56 5.67
CA VAL A 210 -0.71 21.53 6.70
C VAL A 210 -0.42 20.55 7.83
N VAL A 211 0.57 19.67 7.66
CA VAL A 211 0.89 18.63 8.64
C VAL A 211 1.70 19.23 9.78
N ASN A 212 1.27 18.99 11.03
CA ASN A 212 2.10 19.26 12.19
C ASN A 212 3.19 18.18 12.32
N VAL A 213 4.31 18.37 11.61
CA VAL A 213 5.39 17.39 11.46
C VAL A 213 5.95 16.90 12.80
N GLU A 214 6.23 17.81 13.74
CA GLU A 214 6.85 17.42 15.01
C GLU A 214 5.89 16.61 15.89
N LYS A 215 4.63 17.02 15.95
CA LYS A 215 3.63 16.34 16.77
C LYS A 215 3.26 14.97 16.19
N LEU A 216 3.03 14.92 14.88
CA LEU A 216 2.77 13.66 14.18
C LEU A 216 3.98 12.73 14.27
N GLY A 217 5.18 13.26 14.05
CA GLY A 217 6.42 12.50 14.17
C GLY A 217 6.61 11.90 15.55
N GLY A 218 6.31 12.66 16.62
CA GLY A 218 6.33 12.17 17.99
C GLY A 218 5.36 11.01 18.18
N TRP A 219 4.08 11.21 17.81
CA TRP A 219 3.04 10.18 17.92
C TRP A 219 3.39 8.88 17.19
N LEU A 220 3.97 9.00 15.97
CA LEU A 220 4.37 7.86 15.15
C LEU A 220 5.62 7.15 15.70
N SER A 221 6.61 7.91 16.19
CA SER A 221 7.82 7.32 16.77
C SER A 221 7.53 6.51 18.04
N GLU A 222 6.55 6.94 18.84
CA GLU A 222 6.05 6.21 20.01
C GLU A 222 5.23 4.95 19.67
N ARG A 223 5.11 4.58 18.39
CA ARG A 223 4.55 3.29 17.98
C ARG A 223 5.57 2.17 18.03
N GLN A 224 6.87 2.47 18.08
CA GLN A 224 7.88 1.42 18.19
C GLN A 224 7.91 0.89 19.61
N VAL A 225 7.62 -0.40 19.77
CA VAL A 225 7.56 -1.06 21.07
C VAL A 225 8.87 -1.80 21.37
N PRO A 226 9.12 -2.23 22.62
CA PRO A 226 10.39 -2.89 22.99
C PRO A 226 10.75 -4.15 22.17
N GLY A 227 9.77 -4.78 21.49
CA GLY A 227 9.98 -5.91 20.58
C GLY A 227 10.65 -5.54 19.25
N GLY A 228 10.76 -4.23 18.95
CA GLY A 228 11.36 -3.67 17.74
C GLY A 228 10.34 -3.31 16.65
N GLY A 229 9.18 -3.95 16.67
CA GLY A 229 8.08 -3.69 15.74
C GLY A 229 7.27 -2.45 16.10
N LEU A 230 6.31 -2.15 15.24
CA LEU A 230 5.46 -0.95 15.31
C LEU A 230 4.00 -1.35 15.51
N ASN A 231 3.23 -0.54 16.23
CA ASN A 231 1.80 -0.76 16.43
C ASN A 231 0.92 0.31 15.74
N GLY A 232 -0.36 -0.01 15.57
CA GLY A 232 -1.33 0.90 14.96
C GLY A 232 -1.91 1.95 15.88
N ARG A 233 -1.88 1.67 17.18
CA ARG A 233 -2.46 2.48 18.25
C ARG A 233 -1.68 2.30 19.55
N PRO A 234 -1.68 3.29 20.45
CA PRO A 234 -1.14 3.15 21.79
C PRO A 234 -1.65 1.89 22.48
N GLU A 235 -0.81 1.27 23.31
CA GLU A 235 -1.15 0.10 24.13
C GLU A 235 -1.60 -1.14 23.32
N LYS A 236 -1.21 -1.23 22.04
CA LYS A 236 -1.40 -2.42 21.19
C LYS A 236 -0.08 -3.14 20.92
N LYS A 237 -0.20 -4.40 20.50
CA LYS A 237 0.94 -5.21 20.05
C LYS A 237 1.50 -4.69 18.73
N GLU A 238 2.78 -4.98 18.52
CA GLU A 238 3.44 -4.81 17.23
C GLU A 238 2.85 -5.72 16.16
N ASP A 239 2.86 -5.23 14.91
CA ASP A 239 2.39 -5.95 13.73
C ASP A 239 3.22 -5.46 12.52
N VAL A 240 3.72 -6.40 11.72
CA VAL A 240 4.58 -6.14 10.56
C VAL A 240 4.00 -5.11 9.59
N CYS A 241 2.69 -5.03 9.39
CA CYS A 241 2.13 -4.10 8.42
C CYS A 241 2.39 -2.63 8.80
N TYR A 242 2.54 -2.32 10.10
CA TYR A 242 2.91 -0.98 10.56
C TYR A 242 4.35 -0.60 10.23
N SER A 243 5.21 -1.56 9.88
CA SER A 243 6.51 -1.30 9.26
C SER A 243 6.39 -0.55 7.94
N TRP A 244 5.22 -0.62 7.29
CA TRP A 244 4.87 0.26 6.18
C TRP A 244 4.07 1.47 6.67
N TRP A 245 2.92 1.28 7.33
CA TRP A 245 2.00 2.39 7.64
C TRP A 245 2.63 3.51 8.49
N VAL A 246 3.43 3.16 9.49
CA VAL A 246 4.12 4.15 10.33
C VAL A 246 5.35 4.69 9.62
N LEU A 247 6.20 3.80 9.10
CA LEU A 247 7.50 4.20 8.57
C LEU A 247 7.38 5.04 7.30
N SER A 248 6.46 4.71 6.39
CA SER A 248 6.22 5.52 5.18
C SER A 248 5.66 6.89 5.52
N SER A 249 4.80 7.00 6.54
CA SER A 249 4.31 8.28 7.06
C SER A 249 5.44 9.14 7.60
N LEU A 250 6.36 8.53 8.38
CA LEU A 250 7.56 9.21 8.87
C LEU A 250 8.51 9.60 7.74
N GLU A 251 8.67 8.76 6.72
CA GLU A 251 9.51 9.06 5.56
C GLU A 251 8.95 10.26 4.78
N MET A 252 7.65 10.31 4.52
CA MET A 252 6.99 11.44 3.83
C MET A 252 7.18 12.78 4.54
N ILE A 253 7.27 12.78 5.88
CA ILE A 253 7.50 14.00 6.68
C ILE A 253 8.98 14.20 7.08
N GLY A 254 9.91 13.38 6.56
CA GLY A 254 11.35 13.50 6.81
C GLY A 254 11.78 13.16 8.25
N ARG A 255 11.13 12.18 8.87
CA ARG A 255 11.32 11.76 10.27
C ARG A 255 11.54 10.25 10.46
N ALA A 256 11.75 9.48 9.38
CA ALA A 256 12.02 8.04 9.48
C ALA A 256 13.23 7.68 10.35
N HIS A 257 14.22 8.58 10.43
CA HIS A 257 15.41 8.45 11.29
C HIS A 257 15.12 8.47 12.81
N TRP A 258 13.87 8.70 13.22
CA TRP A 258 13.44 8.61 14.63
C TRP A 258 13.14 7.18 15.07
N ILE A 259 13.03 6.24 14.13
CA ILE A 259 12.84 4.82 14.41
C ILE A 259 14.19 4.15 14.61
N ASP A 260 14.28 3.27 15.61
CA ASP A 260 15.40 2.33 15.71
C ASP A 260 15.32 1.34 14.55
N ARG A 261 16.13 1.62 13.53
CA ARG A 261 16.21 0.86 12.29
C ARG A 261 16.51 -0.62 12.55
N ASP A 262 17.50 -0.91 13.38
CA ASP A 262 18.08 -2.26 13.44
C ASP A 262 17.14 -3.19 14.23
N SER A 263 16.44 -2.68 15.25
CA SER A 263 15.41 -3.44 15.94
C SER A 263 14.18 -3.71 15.06
N LEU A 264 13.78 -2.76 14.21
CA LEU A 264 12.67 -2.95 13.27
C LEU A 264 13.03 -3.96 12.16
N VAL A 265 14.23 -3.85 11.57
CA VAL A 265 14.73 -4.86 10.61
C VAL A 265 14.71 -6.25 11.26
N SER A 266 15.22 -6.38 12.48
CA SER A 266 15.25 -7.64 13.20
C SER A 266 13.84 -8.17 13.52
N PHE A 267 12.87 -7.30 13.81
CA PHE A 267 11.48 -7.69 14.00
C PHE A 267 10.86 -8.27 12.72
N ILE A 268 10.96 -7.56 11.59
CA ILE A 268 10.39 -8.00 10.31
C ILE A 268 10.98 -9.36 9.90
N LEU A 269 12.31 -9.52 10.02
CA LEU A 269 12.99 -10.76 9.62
C LEU A 269 12.69 -11.95 10.54
N ARG A 270 12.25 -11.73 11.79
CA ARG A 270 11.74 -12.80 12.67
C ARG A 270 10.32 -13.24 12.33
N CYS A 271 9.58 -12.46 11.55
CA CYS A 271 8.21 -12.77 11.14
C CYS A 271 8.16 -13.53 9.80
N GLN A 272 9.30 -13.76 9.16
CA GLN A 272 9.36 -14.45 7.88
C GLN A 272 9.38 -15.97 8.07
N ASP A 273 8.77 -16.70 7.14
CA ASP A 273 9.02 -18.13 6.96
C ASP A 273 10.21 -18.29 5.99
N THR A 274 11.34 -18.76 6.52
CA THR A 274 12.59 -18.91 5.74
C THR A 274 12.59 -20.16 4.86
N GLU A 275 11.71 -21.13 5.11
CA GLU A 275 11.63 -22.40 4.39
C GLU A 275 10.58 -22.32 3.27
N SER A 276 9.34 -21.96 3.63
CA SER A 276 8.20 -21.92 2.71
C SER A 276 7.99 -20.55 2.08
N GLY A 277 8.53 -19.49 2.69
CA GLY A 277 8.37 -18.11 2.25
C GLY A 277 7.10 -17.44 2.77
N GLY A 278 7.08 -16.10 2.69
CA GLY A 278 6.03 -15.26 3.26
C GLY A 278 6.48 -14.60 4.57
N ILE A 279 5.77 -13.56 4.98
CA ILE A 279 5.95 -12.84 6.25
C ILE A 279 4.57 -12.75 6.92
N SER A 280 4.50 -12.95 8.23
CA SER A 280 3.28 -12.83 9.04
C SER A 280 3.25 -11.51 9.83
N ASP A 281 2.15 -11.25 10.54
CA ASP A 281 2.00 -10.08 11.41
C ASP A 281 2.97 -10.09 12.60
N GLN A 282 3.23 -11.28 13.17
CA GLN A 282 4.08 -11.49 14.35
C GLN A 282 4.86 -12.81 14.25
N PRO A 283 6.00 -12.94 14.96
CA PRO A 283 6.81 -14.16 14.93
C PRO A 283 6.00 -15.40 15.33
N GLY A 284 6.07 -16.44 14.50
CA GLY A 284 5.37 -17.72 14.72
C GLY A 284 3.93 -17.77 14.24
N ASN A 285 3.36 -16.67 13.75
CA ASN A 285 2.04 -16.66 13.11
C ASN A 285 2.10 -17.16 11.66
N MET A 286 0.93 -17.50 11.11
CA MET A 286 0.78 -17.88 9.70
C MET A 286 1.09 -16.70 8.77
N VAL A 287 1.85 -16.96 7.72
CA VAL A 287 2.22 -15.96 6.71
C VAL A 287 1.07 -15.63 5.77
N ASP A 288 1.04 -14.39 5.29
CA ASP A 288 0.14 -13.97 4.22
C ASP A 288 0.82 -12.97 3.28
N VAL A 289 0.25 -12.81 2.08
CA VAL A 289 0.85 -11.94 1.05
C VAL A 289 0.76 -10.45 1.39
N TYR A 290 -0.18 -10.04 2.26
CA TYR A 290 -0.34 -8.66 2.70
C TYR A 290 0.84 -8.24 3.59
N HIS A 291 1.12 -9.01 4.65
CA HIS A 291 2.27 -8.78 5.54
C HIS A 291 3.59 -9.03 4.80
N THR A 292 3.63 -9.97 3.85
CA THR A 292 4.79 -10.14 2.96
C THR A 292 5.12 -8.85 2.20
N CYS A 293 4.13 -8.23 1.55
CA CYS A 293 4.33 -6.98 0.83
C CYS A 293 4.78 -5.84 1.77
N PHE A 294 4.07 -5.62 2.86
CA PHE A 294 4.36 -4.49 3.76
C PHE A 294 5.62 -4.68 4.60
N GLY A 295 6.01 -5.91 4.92
CA GLY A 295 7.31 -6.23 5.51
C GLY A 295 8.45 -5.93 4.54
N ILE A 296 8.36 -6.37 3.28
CA ILE A 296 9.38 -6.08 2.25
C ILE A 296 9.44 -4.58 1.95
N ALA A 297 8.30 -3.89 1.86
CA ALA A 297 8.27 -2.45 1.65
C ALA A 297 8.87 -1.68 2.84
N GLY A 298 8.60 -2.11 4.07
CA GLY A 298 9.25 -1.56 5.28
C GLY A 298 10.77 -1.74 5.25
N LEU A 299 11.27 -2.94 4.92
CA LEU A 299 12.71 -3.20 4.74
C LEU A 299 13.32 -2.32 3.65
N SER A 300 12.58 -2.07 2.55
CA SER A 300 13.03 -1.18 1.47
C SER A 300 13.19 0.27 1.95
N ILE A 301 12.24 0.82 2.72
CA ILE A 301 12.40 2.18 3.32
C ILE A 301 13.61 2.22 4.25
N LEU A 302 13.84 1.16 5.04
CA LEU A 302 15.01 1.06 5.93
C LEU A 302 16.34 0.90 5.16
N GLY A 303 16.32 0.81 3.83
CA GLY A 303 17.52 0.63 3.01
C GLY A 303 18.19 -0.72 3.25
N TYR A 304 17.39 -1.79 3.43
CA TYR A 304 17.92 -3.15 3.52
C TYR A 304 18.52 -3.57 2.16
N ASP A 305 19.71 -4.16 2.20
CA ASP A 305 20.46 -4.52 0.98
C ASP A 305 19.72 -5.59 0.15
N GLY A 306 19.81 -5.46 -1.18
CA GLY A 306 19.18 -6.40 -2.11
C GLY A 306 17.75 -6.08 -2.51
N LEU A 307 17.15 -5.04 -1.92
CA LEU A 307 15.83 -4.52 -2.32
C LEU A 307 15.96 -3.32 -3.24
N ASP A 308 14.95 -3.12 -4.10
CA ASP A 308 14.77 -1.86 -4.82
C ASP A 308 14.09 -0.82 -3.93
N PRO A 309 14.40 0.48 -4.07
CA PRO A 309 13.75 1.54 -3.32
C PRO A 309 12.26 1.61 -3.63
N VAL A 310 11.44 1.70 -2.58
CA VAL A 310 10.00 1.91 -2.66
C VAL A 310 9.66 3.40 -2.53
N ASP A 311 8.65 3.85 -3.25
CA ASP A 311 8.05 5.18 -3.10
C ASP A 311 7.09 5.17 -1.89
N PRO A 312 7.37 5.95 -0.83
CA PRO A 312 6.59 5.93 0.42
C PRO A 312 5.15 6.43 0.24
N VAL A 313 4.84 7.14 -0.86
CA VAL A 313 3.50 7.66 -1.14
C VAL A 313 2.63 6.62 -1.84
N TYR A 314 3.22 5.76 -2.70
CA TYR A 314 2.45 4.86 -3.57
C TYR A 314 2.58 3.38 -3.25
N CYS A 315 3.54 2.97 -2.40
CA CYS A 315 3.89 1.56 -2.20
C CYS A 315 4.23 0.86 -3.53
N LEU A 316 4.96 1.55 -4.40
CA LEU A 316 5.44 1.03 -5.68
C LEU A 316 6.96 1.21 -5.75
N PRO A 317 7.70 0.43 -6.54
CA PRO A 317 9.10 0.72 -6.81
C PRO A 317 9.25 2.17 -7.28
N LYS A 318 10.26 2.88 -6.76
CA LYS A 318 10.51 4.29 -7.09
C LYS A 318 10.72 4.50 -8.60
N SER A 319 11.32 3.51 -9.26
CA SER A 319 11.47 3.50 -10.72
C SER A 319 10.12 3.52 -11.46
N THR A 320 9.10 2.85 -10.92
CA THR A 320 7.74 2.84 -11.47
C THR A 320 7.08 4.22 -11.32
N THR A 321 7.15 4.84 -10.15
CA THR A 321 6.54 6.16 -9.94
C THR A 321 7.27 7.26 -10.69
N GLU A 322 8.61 7.24 -10.74
CA GLU A 322 9.40 8.18 -11.55
C GLU A 322 9.10 8.08 -13.04
N ARG A 323 8.86 6.87 -13.56
CA ARG A 323 8.50 6.64 -14.96
C ARG A 323 7.13 7.24 -15.31
N ILE A 324 6.17 7.16 -14.40
CA ILE A 324 4.78 7.58 -14.64
C ILE A 324 4.57 9.06 -14.32
N LEU A 325 5.10 9.52 -13.20
CA LEU A 325 4.82 10.84 -12.61
C LEU A 325 5.97 11.84 -12.88
N GLY A 326 7.10 11.37 -13.42
CA GLY A 326 8.34 12.14 -13.51
C GLY A 326 9.07 12.22 -12.17
N LYS A 327 10.24 12.86 -12.17
CA LYS A 327 10.98 13.12 -10.94
C LYS A 327 10.24 14.17 -10.11
N ARG A 328 9.73 13.78 -8.94
CA ARG A 328 9.27 14.72 -7.92
C ARG A 328 10.49 15.45 -7.35
N LYS A 329 10.39 16.77 -7.27
CA LYS A 329 11.42 17.62 -6.65
C LYS A 329 11.31 17.59 -5.14
#